data_AF-A0A6A4MJ43-F1
#
_entry.id   AF-A0A6A4MJ43-F1
#
_cell.length_a   1.000
_cell.length_b   1.000
_cell.length_c   1.000
_cell.angle_alpha   90.00
_cell.angle_beta   90.00
_cell.angle_gamma   90.00
#
_symmetry.space_group_name_H-M   'P 1'
#
loop_
_entity.id
_entity.type
_entity.pdbx_description
1 polymer ?
#
loop_
_entity_poly.entity_id
_entity_poly.type
_entity_poly.pdbx_seq_one_letter_code
_entity_poly.pdbx_strand_id
1 'polypeptide(L)'
;MSVTITAFKDNTFEFTVKSPSVTWYLKKAAGIESGSGRTGHVVASTLTLKHIYEIAKVKQSDPFCQYMSLEAISKSIMGTANTMGIKSEVLLIYEIMKVKHSDPYCQHMSLEAISKIVMGTANTIGMQAVKELD
;
A
#
# COMPACT_ATOMS: atom_id res chain seq x y z
N MET A 1 10.23 11.03 10.35
CA MET A 1 11.29 10.02 10.20
C MET A 1 11.79 9.63 11.57
N SER A 2 12.31 8.41 11.74
CA SER A 2 12.87 7.94 13.01
C SER A 2 14.35 7.63 12.80
N VAL A 3 15.18 8.06 13.74
CA VAL A 3 16.60 7.76 13.77
C VAL A 3 16.88 7.03 15.07
N THR A 4 17.53 5.88 14.97
CA THR A 4 18.02 5.14 16.14
C THR A 4 19.52 5.42 16.27
N ILE A 5 19.93 5.92 17.43
CA ILE A 5 21.32 6.23 17.75
C ILE A 5 21.80 5.21 18.79
N THR A 6 22.85 4.48 18.46
CA THR A 6 23.53 3.56 19.38
C THR A 6 24.86 4.20 19.78
N ALA A 7 25.07 4.42 21.08
CA ALA A 7 26.30 4.97 21.62
C ALA A 7 27.17 3.85 22.21
N PHE A 8 28.44 3.80 21.81
CA PHE A 8 29.41 2.81 22.29
C PHE A 8 30.39 3.43 23.31
N LYS A 9 31.07 2.58 24.08
CA LYS A 9 31.97 2.98 25.18
C LYS A 9 33.25 3.68 24.68
N ASP A 10 33.62 3.46 23.42
CA ASP A 10 34.75 4.07 22.73
C ASP A 10 34.44 5.46 22.15
N ASN A 11 33.34 6.08 22.59
CA ASN A 11 32.82 7.35 22.09
C ASN A 11 32.45 7.33 20.60
N THR A 12 32.24 6.15 20.03
CA THR A 12 31.70 6.02 18.67
C THR A 12 30.17 5.98 18.70
N PHE A 13 29.55 6.48 17.64
CA PHE A 13 28.10 6.53 17.48
C PHE A 13 27.70 5.90 16.16
N GLU A 14 26.75 4.98 16.20
CA GLU A 14 26.12 4.42 15.01
C GLU A 14 24.71 5.01 14.87
N PHE A 15 24.40 5.55 13.69
CA PHE A 15 23.09 6.09 13.37
C PHE A 15 22.43 5.23 12.30
N THR A 16 21.26 4.68 12.63
CA THR A 16 20.39 3.99 11.66
C THR A 16 19.19 4.87 11.36
N VAL A 17 19.10 5.33 10.11
CA VAL A 17 17.97 6.13 9.62
C VAL A 17 16.91 5.18 9.08
N LYS A 18 15.68 5.27 9.63
CA LYS A 18 14.53 4.50 9.15
C LYS A 18 13.71 5.34 8.18
N SER A 19 13.12 4.72 7.16
CA SER A 19 12.22 5.45 6.27
C SER A 19 11.00 6.04 7.02
N PRO A 20 10.34 7.05 6.44
CA PRO A 20 9.13 7.64 6.99
C PRO A 20 8.05 6.61 7.37
N SER A 21 7.12 7.04 8.21
CA SER A 21 5.97 6.22 8.58
C SER A 21 5.07 5.96 7.37
N VAL A 22 4.37 4.82 7.39
CA VAL A 22 3.39 4.47 6.34
C VAL A 22 2.31 5.54 6.21
N THR A 23 1.86 6.11 7.32
CA THR A 23 0.93 7.24 7.35
C THR A 23 1.41 8.42 6.51
N TRP A 24 2.72 8.75 6.56
CA TRP A 24 3.27 9.85 5.76
C TRP A 24 3.19 9.55 4.26
N TYR A 25 3.54 8.34 3.85
CA TYR A 25 3.43 7.92 2.46
C TYR A 25 1.98 7.93 1.96
N LEU A 26 1.05 7.42 2.77
CA LEU A 26 -0.38 7.42 2.44
C LEU A 26 -0.92 8.84 2.30
N LYS A 27 -0.55 9.75 3.21
CA LYS A 27 -0.91 11.18 3.11
C LYS A 27 -0.39 11.81 1.84
N LYS A 28 0.87 11.55 1.48
CA LYS A 28 1.48 12.07 0.25
C LYS A 28 0.82 11.52 -1.01
N ALA A 29 0.54 10.21 -1.05
CA ALA A 29 -0.16 9.59 -2.17
C ALA A 29 -1.60 10.11 -2.32
N ALA A 30 -2.27 10.41 -1.19
CA ALA A 30 -3.64 10.92 -1.17
C ALA A 30 -3.74 12.44 -1.32
N GLY A 31 -2.63 13.19 -1.21
CA GLY A 31 -2.64 14.65 -1.21
C GLY A 31 -3.32 15.28 0.01
N ILE A 32 -3.45 14.55 1.13
CA ILE A 32 -4.12 15.03 2.35
C ILE A 32 -3.12 15.35 3.47
N GLU A 33 -3.43 16.35 4.29
CA GLU A 33 -2.57 16.75 5.41
C GLU A 33 -2.93 15.98 6.71
N SER A 34 -4.22 15.70 6.92
CA SER A 34 -4.75 14.94 8.04
C SER A 34 -5.59 13.75 7.57
N GLY A 35 -5.61 12.68 8.37
CA GLY A 35 -6.51 11.54 8.15
C GLY A 35 -7.92 11.83 8.67
N SER A 36 -8.82 10.87 8.49
CA SER A 36 -10.19 10.97 9.01
C SER A 36 -10.20 11.02 10.53
N GLY A 37 -10.89 12.01 11.12
CA GLY A 37 -11.09 12.12 12.56
C GLY A 37 -12.08 11.08 13.12
N ARG A 38 -12.85 10.41 12.26
CA ARG A 38 -13.75 9.31 12.61
C ARG A 38 -13.66 8.21 11.55
N THR A 39 -12.77 7.27 11.80
CA THR A 39 -12.58 6.06 10.99
C THR A 39 -13.91 5.36 10.70
N GLY A 40 -14.16 5.00 9.43
CA GLY A 40 -15.37 4.29 9.01
C GLY A 40 -16.61 5.18 8.77
N HIS A 41 -16.66 6.39 9.36
CA HIS A 41 -17.77 7.33 9.13
C HIS A 41 -17.46 8.34 8.04
N VAL A 42 -16.22 8.84 8.01
CA VAL A 42 -15.78 9.83 7.01
C VAL A 42 -14.65 9.22 6.19
N VAL A 43 -14.86 9.12 4.88
CA VAL A 43 -13.84 8.73 3.92
C VAL A 43 -13.02 9.96 3.57
N ALA A 44 -11.73 9.95 3.91
CA ALA A 44 -10.82 11.08 3.68
C ALA A 44 -10.33 11.14 2.22
N SER A 45 -10.05 9.97 1.62
CA SER A 45 -9.61 9.86 0.23
C SER A 45 -9.75 8.42 -0.26
N THR A 46 -9.57 8.24 -1.57
CA THR A 46 -9.50 6.91 -2.20
C THR A 46 -8.12 6.71 -2.82
N LEU A 47 -7.50 5.55 -2.58
CA LEU A 47 -6.21 5.18 -3.17
C LEU A 47 -6.33 3.90 -4.00
N THR A 48 -5.63 3.89 -5.14
CA THR A 48 -5.52 2.68 -5.97
C THR A 48 -4.42 1.75 -5.46
N LEU A 49 -4.51 0.48 -5.86
CA LEU A 49 -3.55 -0.55 -5.46
C LEU A 49 -2.13 -0.30 -5.94
N LYS A 50 -1.97 0.40 -7.07
CA LYS A 50 -0.67 0.78 -7.59
C LYS A 50 0.12 1.60 -6.56
N HIS A 51 -0.52 2.59 -5.95
CA HIS A 51 0.10 3.42 -4.92
C HIS A 51 0.51 2.60 -3.70
N ILE A 52 -0.35 1.68 -3.23
CA ILE A 52 -0.05 0.81 -2.09
C ILE A 52 1.15 -0.07 -2.39
N TYR A 53 1.22 -0.63 -3.60
CA TYR A 53 2.32 -1.50 -4.02
C TYR A 53 3.65 -0.74 -4.16
N GLU A 54 3.62 0.48 -4.70
CA GLU A 54 4.80 1.35 -4.78
C GLU A 54 5.32 1.71 -3.39
N ILE A 55 4.41 2.07 -2.45
CA ILE A 55 4.77 2.32 -1.05
C ILE A 55 5.36 1.06 -0.41
N ALA A 56 4.78 -0.12 -0.67
CA ALA A 56 5.28 -1.39 -0.14
C ALA A 56 6.70 -1.70 -0.65
N LYS A 57 6.98 -1.46 -1.94
CA LYS A 57 8.33 -1.63 -2.51
C LYS A 57 9.36 -0.72 -1.84
N VAL A 58 9.04 0.57 -1.72
CA VAL A 58 9.92 1.54 -1.07
C VAL A 58 10.17 1.16 0.39
N LYS A 59 9.11 0.74 1.10
CA LYS A 59 9.21 0.33 2.50
C LYS A 59 9.98 -0.98 2.68
N GLN A 60 9.91 -1.90 1.73
CA GLN A 60 10.64 -3.17 1.78
C GLN A 60 12.16 -2.97 1.71
N SER A 61 12.64 -1.88 1.10
CA SER A 61 14.06 -1.54 1.09
C SER A 61 14.62 -1.20 2.47
N ASP A 62 13.76 -0.90 3.46
CA ASP A 62 14.21 -0.68 4.84
C ASP A 62 14.83 -1.95 5.43
N PRO A 63 15.95 -1.85 6.16
CA PRO A 63 16.65 -2.99 6.75
C PRO A 63 15.76 -3.88 7.65
N PHE A 64 14.71 -3.32 8.25
CA PHE A 64 13.76 -4.06 9.10
C PHE A 64 12.67 -4.81 8.32
N CYS A 65 12.41 -4.42 7.06
CA CYS A 65 11.31 -4.94 6.26
C CYS A 65 11.76 -5.83 5.09
N GLN A 66 13.07 -5.98 4.87
CA GLN A 66 13.63 -6.74 3.75
C GLN A 66 13.20 -8.22 3.74
N TYR A 67 13.01 -8.80 4.92
CA TYR A 67 12.64 -10.21 5.10
C TYR A 67 11.14 -10.47 4.94
N MET A 68 10.30 -9.42 4.91
CA MET A 68 8.86 -9.56 4.74
C MET A 68 8.47 -9.62 3.27
N SER A 69 7.50 -10.47 2.95
CA SER A 69 6.93 -10.51 1.59
C SER A 69 6.21 -9.20 1.26
N LEU A 70 6.23 -8.81 -0.02
CA LEU A 70 5.52 -7.61 -0.50
C LEU A 70 4.01 -7.67 -0.17
N GLU A 71 3.43 -8.87 -0.15
CA GLU A 71 2.03 -9.09 0.20
C GLU A 71 1.75 -8.75 1.67
N ALA A 72 2.61 -9.23 2.60
CA ALA A 72 2.47 -8.94 4.02
C ALA A 72 2.60 -7.44 4.31
N ILE A 73 3.58 -6.79 3.66
CA ILE A 73 3.79 -5.33 3.79
C ILE A 73 2.57 -4.59 3.24
N SER A 74 2.06 -4.97 2.07
CA SER A 74 0.88 -4.36 1.46
C SER A 74 -0.36 -4.51 2.35
N LYS A 75 -0.56 -5.68 2.98
CA LYS A 75 -1.65 -5.93 3.93
C LYS A 75 -1.55 -5.02 5.16
N SER A 76 -0.34 -4.83 5.69
CA SER A 76 -0.09 -3.91 6.80
C SER A 76 -0.40 -2.45 6.42
N ILE A 77 0.01 -2.03 5.21
CA ILE A 77 -0.29 -0.69 4.68
C ILE A 77 -1.80 -0.50 4.48
N MET A 78 -2.50 -1.51 3.96
CA MET A 78 -3.97 -1.48 3.82
C MET A 78 -4.67 -1.32 5.17
N GLY A 79 -4.23 -2.05 6.20
CA GLY A 79 -4.76 -1.89 7.55
C GLY A 79 -4.59 -0.46 8.07
N THR A 80 -3.42 0.14 7.82
CA THR A 80 -3.14 1.54 8.18
C THR A 80 -4.04 2.52 7.42
N ALA A 81 -4.23 2.31 6.12
CA ALA A 81 -5.10 3.12 5.28
C ALA A 81 -6.56 3.06 5.75
N ASN A 82 -7.05 1.88 6.12
CA ASN A 82 -8.41 1.71 6.63
C ASN A 82 -8.62 2.52 7.93
N THR A 83 -7.67 2.45 8.87
CA THR A 83 -7.74 3.22 10.12
C THR A 83 -7.72 4.73 9.86
N MET A 84 -7.05 5.18 8.81
CA MET A 84 -7.02 6.59 8.40
C MET A 84 -8.30 7.05 7.66
N GLY A 85 -9.25 6.15 7.40
CA GLY A 85 -10.43 6.44 6.59
C GLY A 85 -10.10 6.61 5.09
N ILE A 86 -8.99 6.03 4.63
CA ILE A 86 -8.64 5.99 3.22
C ILE A 86 -9.23 4.70 2.64
N LYS A 87 -10.21 4.85 1.75
CA LYS A 87 -10.79 3.70 1.06
C LYS A 87 -9.83 3.25 -0.03
N SER A 88 -9.53 1.97 -0.07
CA SER A 88 -8.78 1.41 -1.18
C SER A 88 -9.75 0.60 -2.04
N GLU A 89 -9.64 0.70 -3.36
CA GLU A 89 -10.41 -0.12 -4.29
C GLU A 89 -9.86 -1.55 -4.26
N VAL A 90 -10.14 -2.27 -3.18
CA VAL A 90 -9.65 -3.63 -2.88
C VAL A 90 -10.64 -4.69 -3.32
N LEU A 91 -11.51 -4.40 -4.30
CA LEU A 91 -12.51 -5.40 -4.72
C LEU A 91 -11.92 -6.58 -5.51
N LEU A 92 -10.62 -6.59 -5.87
CA LEU A 92 -10.08 -7.61 -6.78
C LEU A 92 -8.90 -8.45 -6.26
N ILE A 93 -8.38 -8.24 -5.04
CA ILE A 93 -7.16 -8.98 -4.61
C ILE A 93 -7.46 -10.19 -3.70
N TYR A 94 -8.60 -10.22 -3.00
CA TYR A 94 -8.96 -11.38 -2.17
C TYR A 94 -9.00 -12.68 -3.00
N GLU A 95 -9.42 -12.60 -4.27
CA GLU A 95 -9.43 -13.73 -5.18
C GLU A 95 -8.02 -14.14 -5.67
N ILE A 96 -7.14 -13.18 -5.96
CA ILE A 96 -5.81 -13.45 -6.54
C ILE A 96 -4.86 -14.05 -5.48
N MET A 97 -4.99 -13.67 -4.21
CA MET A 97 -4.17 -14.27 -3.13
C MET A 97 -4.64 -15.69 -2.75
N LYS A 98 -5.95 -16.00 -2.79
CA LYS A 98 -6.44 -17.37 -2.52
C LYS A 98 -5.91 -18.39 -3.52
N VAL A 99 -5.74 -18.00 -4.79
CA VAL A 99 -5.26 -18.89 -5.87
C VAL A 99 -3.77 -19.23 -5.75
N LYS A 100 -2.95 -18.41 -5.09
CA LYS A 100 -1.49 -18.67 -5.02
C LYS A 100 -1.08 -19.82 -4.12
N HIS A 101 -1.97 -20.33 -3.26
CA HIS A 101 -1.65 -21.45 -2.37
C HIS A 101 -1.95 -22.83 -3.00
N SER A 102 -2.54 -22.90 -4.20
CA SER A 102 -2.86 -24.16 -4.89
C SER A 102 -1.87 -24.57 -5.98
N ASP A 103 -1.05 -23.67 -6.52
CA ASP A 103 -0.24 -23.97 -7.73
C ASP A 103 1.23 -23.51 -7.65
N PRO A 104 2.20 -24.42 -7.87
CA PRO A 104 3.64 -24.13 -7.76
C PRO A 104 4.24 -23.29 -8.92
N TYR A 105 3.46 -22.88 -9.93
CA TYR A 105 3.94 -22.21 -11.14
C TYR A 105 3.78 -20.67 -11.17
N CYS A 106 3.25 -20.05 -10.11
CA CYS A 106 2.86 -18.62 -10.14
C CYS A 106 3.99 -17.61 -9.87
N GLN A 107 5.26 -18.03 -9.89
CA GLN A 107 6.41 -17.16 -9.58
C GLN A 107 6.82 -16.21 -10.72
N HIS A 108 6.32 -16.41 -11.95
CA HIS A 108 6.74 -15.63 -13.12
C HIS A 108 5.65 -14.75 -13.75
N MET A 109 4.50 -14.55 -13.09
CA MET A 109 3.45 -13.72 -13.67
C MET A 109 3.79 -12.24 -13.47
N SER A 110 4.32 -11.62 -14.52
CA SER A 110 4.77 -10.23 -14.53
C SER A 110 3.65 -9.28 -14.10
N LEU A 111 4.03 -8.22 -13.38
CA LEU A 111 3.15 -7.13 -12.93
C LEU A 111 2.34 -6.50 -14.07
N GLU A 112 2.76 -6.70 -15.33
CA GLU A 112 2.05 -6.22 -16.52
C GLU A 112 0.70 -6.93 -16.75
N ALA A 113 0.60 -8.23 -16.41
CA ALA A 113 -0.65 -8.98 -16.57
C ALA A 113 -1.74 -8.48 -15.61
N ILE A 114 -1.35 -8.14 -14.38
CA ILE A 114 -2.26 -7.61 -13.34
C ILE A 114 -2.70 -6.18 -13.69
N SER A 115 -1.81 -5.35 -14.25
CA SER A 115 -2.16 -4.01 -14.73
C SER A 115 -3.17 -4.04 -15.88
N LYS A 116 -3.08 -5.00 -16.81
CA LYS A 116 -4.04 -5.12 -17.92
C LYS A 116 -5.43 -5.55 -17.46
N ILE A 117 -5.52 -6.43 -16.47
CA ILE A 117 -6.79 -6.92 -15.92
C ILE A 117 -7.52 -5.82 -15.13
N VAL A 118 -6.79 -5.02 -14.35
CA VAL A 118 -7.36 -3.91 -13.56
C VAL A 118 -7.77 -2.72 -14.43
N MET A 119 -7.02 -2.42 -15.50
CA MET A 119 -7.39 -1.36 -16.45
C MET A 119 -8.57 -1.78 -17.34
N GLY A 120 -8.72 -3.08 -17.62
CA GLY A 120 -9.84 -3.64 -18.37
C GLY A 120 -11.17 -3.60 -17.61
N THR A 121 -11.15 -3.72 -16.28
CA THR A 121 -12.37 -3.61 -15.46
C THR A 121 -12.77 -2.17 -15.20
N ALA A 122 -11.83 -1.24 -15.04
CA ALA A 122 -12.12 0.18 -14.82
C ALA A 122 -12.89 0.84 -15.99
N ASN A 123 -12.70 0.38 -17.23
CA ASN A 123 -13.34 0.95 -18.40
C ASN A 123 -14.84 0.58 -18.52
N THR A 124 -15.27 -0.51 -17.89
CA THR A 124 -16.68 -0.95 -17.88
C THR A 124 -17.50 -0.24 -16.81
N ILE A 125 -16.93 -0.01 -15.61
CA ILE A 125 -17.60 0.72 -14.52
C ILE A 125 -17.59 2.24 -14.73
N GLY A 126 -16.59 2.80 -15.43
CA GLY A 126 -16.54 4.23 -15.75
C GLY A 126 -17.58 4.69 -16.77
N MET A 127 -18.00 3.83 -17.72
CA MET A 127 -19.00 4.19 -18.73
C MET A 127 -20.46 4.10 -18.25
N GLN A 128 -20.74 3.41 -17.14
CA GLN A 128 -22.10 3.35 -16.58
C GLN A 128 -22.41 4.56 -15.67
N ALA A 129 -21.43 5.10 -14.95
CA ALA A 129 -21.65 6.20 -14.01
C ALA A 129 -21.89 7.58 -14.67
N VAL A 130 -21.53 7.77 -15.95
CA VAL A 130 -21.78 9.04 -16.67
C VAL A 130 -23.19 9.08 -17.29
N LYS A 131 -23.85 7.93 -17.48
CA LYS A 131 -25.19 7.87 -18.10
C LYS A 131 -26.37 8.08 -17.14
N GLU A 132 -26.13 8.18 -15.84
CA GLU A 132 -27.18 8.39 -14.83
C GLU A 132 -27.20 9.83 -14.26
N LEU A 133 -26.53 10.78 -14.92
CA LEU A 133 -26.45 12.19 -14.51
C LEU A 133 -26.87 13.19 -15.61
N ASP A 134 -27.59 12.74 -16.65
CA ASP A 134 -28.30 13.60 -17.61
C ASP A 134 -29.81 13.31 -17.59
#